data_AF-A0A957SIZ7-F1
#
_entry.id   AF-A0A957SIZ7-F1
#
_cell.length_a   1.000
_cell.length_b   1.000
_cell.length_c   1.000
_cell.angle_alpha   90.00
_cell.angle_beta   90.00
_cell.angle_gamma   90.00
#
_symmetry.space_group_name_H-M   'P 1'
#
loop_
_entity.id
_entity.type
_entity.pdbx_description
1 polymer ?
#
loop_
_entity_poly.entity_id
_entity_poly.type
_entity_poly.pdbx_seq_one_letter_code
_entity_poly.pdbx_strand_id
1 'polypeptide(L)'
;FFGGARTPAMMDKNDDEVLATARAELRELIGLEAAPVLHRVYRWINAQPQYDVGHLERMQHIHQGLPAGIHIAGSPYGGVGIPDCVRQAQEAAKEIINYLE
;
A
#
# COMPACT_ATOMS: atom_id res chain seq x y z
N PHE A 1 -2.43 7.74 -10.82
CA PHE A 1 -1.72 6.55 -10.29
C PHE A 1 -1.68 5.53 -11.42
N PHE A 2 -0.56 4.82 -11.61
CA PHE A 2 -0.40 3.84 -12.69
C PHE A 2 -0.02 2.47 -12.11
N GLY A 3 -0.36 1.40 -12.82
CA GLY A 3 -0.06 0.03 -12.43
C GLY A 3 -1.07 -0.58 -11.48
N GLY A 4 -0.60 -1.05 -10.32
CA GLY A 4 -1.40 -1.83 -9.38
C GLY A 4 -1.53 -3.31 -9.78
N ALA A 5 -2.29 -4.08 -9.00
CA ALA A 5 -2.40 -5.53 -9.16
C ALA A 5 -2.92 -5.97 -10.54
N ARG A 6 -3.66 -5.09 -11.24
CA ARG A 6 -4.21 -5.36 -12.58
C ARG A 6 -3.25 -5.06 -13.73
N THR A 7 -2.21 -4.27 -13.50
CA THR A 7 -1.26 -3.90 -14.55
C THR A 7 0.16 -3.79 -14.01
N PRO A 8 0.72 -4.88 -13.42
CA PRO A 8 2.01 -4.85 -12.75
C PRO A 8 3.18 -4.51 -13.69
N ALA A 9 3.08 -4.88 -14.97
CA ALA A 9 4.09 -4.58 -15.99
C ALA A 9 4.31 -3.08 -16.25
N MET A 10 3.41 -2.20 -15.78
CA MET A 10 3.66 -0.76 -15.81
C MET A 10 4.86 -0.34 -14.96
N MET A 11 5.27 -1.16 -13.97
CA MET A 11 6.43 -0.88 -13.14
C MET A 11 7.76 -1.06 -13.90
N ASP A 12 7.75 -1.85 -14.99
CA ASP A 12 8.94 -2.13 -15.80
C ASP A 12 9.21 -1.05 -16.85
N LYS A 13 8.24 -0.18 -17.11
CA LYS A 13 8.39 0.93 -18.05
C LYS A 13 9.32 2.00 -17.50
N ASN A 14 10.10 2.62 -18.39
CA ASN A 14 10.93 3.78 -18.04
C ASN A 14 10.07 5.05 -17.82
N ASP A 15 10.69 6.11 -17.32
CA ASP A 15 9.97 7.36 -16.95
C ASP A 15 9.28 8.03 -18.15
N ASP A 16 9.91 8.02 -19.33
CA ASP A 16 9.37 8.63 -20.54
C ASP A 16 8.14 7.88 -21.05
N GLU A 17 8.16 6.55 -20.98
CA GLU A 17 7.03 5.70 -21.34
C GLU A 17 5.84 5.87 -20.38
N VAL A 18 6.12 6.02 -19.07
CA VAL A 18 5.09 6.32 -18.07
C VAL A 18 4.50 7.71 -18.31
N LEU A 19 5.34 8.71 -18.57
CA LEU A 19 4.90 10.08 -18.88
C LEU A 19 4.05 10.13 -20.15
N ALA A 20 4.48 9.44 -21.22
CA ALA A 20 3.73 9.36 -22.47
C ALA A 20 2.34 8.76 -22.25
N THR A 21 2.27 7.66 -21.48
CA THR A 21 1.00 7.02 -21.10
C THR A 21 0.09 7.99 -20.34
N ALA A 22 0.63 8.67 -19.32
CA ALA A 22 -0.11 9.63 -18.52
C ALA A 22 -0.67 10.80 -19.35
N ARG A 23 0.12 11.32 -20.30
CA ARG A 23 -0.31 12.41 -21.19
C ARG A 23 -1.39 11.96 -22.16
N ALA A 24 -1.30 10.73 -22.68
CA ALA A 24 -2.33 10.16 -23.54
C ALA A 24 -3.67 10.03 -22.80
N GLU A 25 -3.66 9.45 -21.60
CA GLU A 25 -4.86 9.30 -20.77
C GLU A 25 -5.45 10.65 -20.35
N LEU A 26 -4.64 11.62 -19.94
CA LEU A 26 -5.13 12.96 -19.60
C LEU A 26 -5.74 13.69 -20.80
N ARG A 27 -5.20 13.50 -22.00
CA ARG A 27 -5.79 14.05 -23.22
C ARG A 27 -7.15 13.42 -23.50
N GLU A 28 -7.26 12.09 -23.39
CA GLU A 28 -8.50 11.37 -23.64
C GLU A 28 -9.59 11.70 -22.60
N LEU A 29 -9.22 11.77 -21.32
CA LEU A 29 -10.17 11.94 -20.23
C LEU A 29 -10.65 13.39 -20.06
N ILE A 30 -9.74 14.36 -20.24
CA ILE A 30 -10.02 15.78 -19.91
C ILE A 30 -9.56 16.77 -20.99
N GLY A 31 -9.09 16.30 -22.15
CA GLY A 31 -8.66 17.18 -23.24
C GLY A 31 -7.37 17.96 -22.97
N LEU A 32 -6.54 17.53 -22.00
CA LEU A 32 -5.31 18.25 -21.66
C LEU A 32 -4.24 18.08 -22.74
N GLU A 33 -3.99 19.13 -23.52
CA GLU A 33 -2.97 19.12 -24.57
C GLU A 33 -1.61 19.71 -24.14
N ALA A 34 -1.64 20.60 -23.14
CA ALA A 34 -0.45 21.31 -22.68
C ALA A 34 0.66 20.35 -22.23
N ALA A 35 1.91 20.74 -22.48
CA ALA A 35 3.07 20.02 -21.96
C ALA A 35 3.25 20.31 -20.46
N PRO A 36 3.64 19.31 -19.65
CA PRO A 36 3.93 19.55 -18.23
C PRO A 36 5.18 20.42 -18.10
N VAL A 37 5.10 21.46 -17.27
CA VAL A 37 6.26 22.30 -16.89
C VAL A 37 7.21 21.51 -15.97
N LEU A 38 6.67 20.59 -15.19
CA LEU A 38 7.40 19.71 -14.29
C LEU A 38 6.72 18.34 -14.26
N HIS A 39 7.51 17.28 -14.26
CA HIS A 39 7.04 15.94 -13.96
C HIS A 39 8.09 15.20 -13.12
N ARG A 40 7.63 14.22 -12.36
CA ARG A 40 8.50 13.31 -11.61
C ARG A 40 7.79 11.98 -11.42
N VAL A 41 8.49 10.89 -11.70
CA VAL A 41 7.97 9.53 -11.53
C VAL A 41 8.54 8.95 -10.24
N TYR A 42 7.65 8.37 -9.44
CA TYR A 42 8.00 7.61 -8.25
C TYR A 42 7.46 6.19 -8.40
N ARG A 43 8.30 5.18 -8.13
CA ARG A 43 7.92 3.77 -8.21
C ARG A 43 7.91 3.17 -6.80
N TRP A 44 6.80 2.51 -6.48
CA TRP A 44 6.62 1.84 -5.22
C TRP A 44 6.30 0.36 -5.49
N ILE A 45 7.33 -0.48 -5.46
CA ILE A 45 7.19 -1.93 -5.67
C ILE A 45 6.62 -2.55 -4.39
N ASN A 46 5.58 -3.37 -4.51
CA ASN A 46 4.88 -4.00 -3.38
C ASN A 46 4.37 -2.98 -2.34
N ALA A 47 3.91 -1.82 -2.80
CA ALA A 47 3.57 -0.69 -1.94
C ALA A 47 2.30 -0.90 -1.11
N GLN A 48 1.31 -1.57 -1.68
CA GLN A 48 -0.02 -1.71 -1.09
C GLN A 48 -0.33 -3.20 -0.90
N PRO A 49 -0.41 -3.67 0.35
CA PRO A 49 -0.92 -5.00 0.66
C PRO A 49 -2.30 -5.20 0.02
N GLN A 50 -2.50 -6.34 -0.63
CA GLN A 50 -3.79 -6.72 -1.20
C GLN A 50 -4.46 -7.69 -0.23
N TYR A 51 -5.63 -7.30 0.29
CA TYR A 51 -6.43 -8.15 1.16
C TYR A 51 -7.36 -9.00 0.31
N ASP A 52 -6.82 -10.09 -0.22
CA ASP A 52 -7.62 -11.06 -0.98
C ASP A 52 -8.61 -11.80 -0.08
N VAL A 53 -9.60 -12.44 -0.70
CA VAL A 53 -10.54 -13.34 0.00
C VAL A 53 -9.74 -14.32 0.90
N GLY A 54 -10.20 -14.50 2.13
CA GLY A 54 -9.50 -15.27 3.15
C GLY A 54 -8.53 -14.46 4.04
N HIS A 55 -8.42 -13.14 3.85
CA HIS A 55 -7.48 -12.31 4.63
C HIS A 55 -7.76 -12.34 6.13
N LEU A 56 -9.03 -12.24 6.52
CA LEU A 56 -9.42 -12.22 7.93
C LEU A 56 -9.10 -13.54 8.64
N GLU A 57 -9.33 -14.66 7.96
CA GLU A 57 -9.01 -16.00 8.43
C GLU A 57 -7.49 -16.17 8.57
N ARG A 58 -6.71 -15.67 7.60
CA ARG A 58 -5.25 -15.62 7.71
C ARG A 58 -4.80 -14.78 8.91
N MET A 59 -5.42 -13.63 9.16
CA MET A 59 -5.08 -12.79 10.31
C MET A 59 -5.37 -13.51 11.63
N GLN A 60 -6.53 -14.17 11.75
CA GLN A 60 -6.85 -14.98 12.93
C GLN A 60 -5.80 -16.06 13.17
N HIS A 61 -5.40 -16.79 12.12
CA HIS A 61 -4.38 -17.83 12.22
C HIS A 61 -3.02 -17.27 12.66
N ILE A 62 -2.60 -16.13 12.08
CA ILE A 62 -1.36 -15.46 12.48
C ILE A 62 -1.42 -15.06 13.95
N HIS A 63 -2.47 -14.34 14.38
CA HIS A 63 -2.59 -13.88 15.77
C HIS A 63 -2.63 -15.03 16.78
N GLN A 64 -3.28 -16.15 16.45
CA GLN A 64 -3.30 -17.36 17.29
C GLN A 64 -1.94 -18.07 17.34
N GLY A 65 -1.12 -17.92 16.30
CA GLY A 65 0.21 -18.54 16.19
C GLY A 65 1.35 -17.70 16.74
N LEU A 66 1.09 -16.47 17.21
CA LEU A 66 2.15 -15.62 17.76
C LEU A 66 2.65 -16.15 19.11
N PRO A 67 3.97 -16.16 19.37
CA PRO A 67 4.50 -16.41 20.69
C PRO A 67 4.04 -15.35 21.70
N ALA A 68 4.03 -15.70 22.98
CA ALA A 68 3.71 -14.76 24.05
C ALA A 68 4.66 -13.54 24.01
N GLY A 69 4.11 -12.35 24.18
CA GLY A 69 4.85 -11.08 24.14
C GLY A 69 5.22 -10.58 22.73
N ILE A 70 4.83 -11.29 21.66
CA ILE A 70 5.01 -10.84 20.28
C ILE A 70 3.73 -10.23 19.76
N HIS A 71 3.82 -8.98 19.29
CA HIS A 71 2.71 -8.22 18.71
C HIS A 71 3.07 -7.80 17.28
N ILE A 72 2.06 -7.71 16.42
CA ILE A 72 2.20 -7.27 15.02
C ILE A 72 1.32 -6.05 14.79
N ALA A 73 1.81 -5.11 13.99
CA ALA A 73 1.09 -3.90 13.60
C ALA A 73 1.58 -3.44 12.23
N GLY A 74 0.70 -2.79 11.47
CA GLY A 74 1.05 -2.18 10.18
C GLY A 74 0.07 -2.48 9.06
N SER A 75 0.37 -1.91 7.89
CA SER A 75 -0.53 -1.96 6.73
C SER A 75 -0.87 -3.35 6.19
N PRO A 76 -0.10 -4.44 6.41
CA PRO A 76 -0.51 -5.76 5.96
C PRO A 76 -1.62 -6.41 6.80
N TYR A 77 -1.91 -5.92 8.01
CA TYR A 77 -2.72 -6.67 8.97
C TYR A 77 -4.18 -6.18 9.03
N GLY A 78 -4.40 -5.01 9.65
CA GLY A 78 -5.74 -4.54 10.04
C GLY A 78 -6.18 -3.23 9.42
N GLY A 79 -5.65 -2.87 8.25
CA GLY A 79 -5.98 -1.64 7.52
C GLY A 79 -4.77 -1.03 6.84
N VAL A 80 -4.93 -0.66 5.57
CA VAL A 80 -3.85 -0.09 4.74
C VAL A 80 -3.64 1.41 4.99
N GLY A 81 -4.60 2.09 5.60
CA GLY A 81 -4.56 3.53 5.83
C GLY A 81 -3.53 3.91 6.88
N ILE A 82 -2.95 5.11 6.74
CA ILE A 82 -2.07 5.68 7.76
C ILE A 82 -2.77 5.74 9.14
N PRO A 83 -4.03 6.21 9.26
CA PRO A 83 -4.72 6.21 10.55
C PRO A 83 -4.85 4.80 11.17
N ASP A 84 -5.12 3.78 10.35
CA ASP A 84 -5.21 2.39 10.82
C ASP A 84 -3.87 1.88 11.34
N CYS A 85 -2.78 2.18 10.63
CA CYS A 85 -1.44 1.81 11.06
C CYS A 85 -1.06 2.49 12.38
N VAL A 86 -1.39 3.79 12.53
CA VAL A 86 -1.13 4.54 13.77
C VAL A 86 -1.94 3.94 14.93
N ARG A 87 -3.23 3.67 14.72
CA ARG A 87 -4.08 3.05 15.73
C ARG A 87 -3.54 1.68 16.15
N GLN A 88 -3.21 0.81 15.20
CA GLN A 88 -2.63 -0.52 15.47
C GLN A 88 -1.31 -0.41 16.25
N ALA A 89 -0.44 0.54 15.91
CA ALA A 89 0.82 0.74 16.64
C ALA A 89 0.57 1.18 18.09
N GLN A 90 -0.42 2.05 18.33
CA GLN A 90 -0.80 2.48 19.67
C GLN A 90 -1.40 1.34 20.50
N GLU A 91 -2.23 0.50 19.89
CA GLU A 91 -2.80 -0.69 20.53
C GLU A 91 -1.69 -1.69 20.91
N ALA A 92 -0.83 -2.06 19.95
CA ALA A 92 0.29 -2.96 20.19
C ALA A 92 1.23 -2.45 21.29
N ALA A 93 1.54 -1.15 21.31
CA ALA A 93 2.38 -0.56 22.35
C ALA A 93 1.75 -0.71 23.75
N LYS A 94 0.43 -0.51 23.89
CA LYS A 94 -0.27 -0.69 25.17
C LYS A 94 -0.26 -2.15 25.62
N GLU A 95 -0.49 -3.09 24.70
CA GLU A 95 -0.46 -4.52 25.02
C GLU A 95 0.93 -4.98 25.45
N ILE A 96 1.99 -4.49 24.79
CA ILE A 96 3.38 -4.78 25.17
C ILE A 96 3.68 -4.27 26.58
N ILE A 97 3.28 -3.03 26.90
CA ILE A 97 3.47 -2.48 28.25
C ILE A 97 2.76 -3.36 29.28
N ASN A 98 1.50 -3.69 29.06
CA ASN A 98 0.71 -4.54 29.97
C ASN A 98 1.27 -5.97 30.11
N TYR A 99 1.99 -6.49 29.11
CA TYR A 99 2.61 -7.81 29.17
C TYR A 99 3.92 -7.82 29.99
N LEU A 100 4.60 -6.67 30.08
CA LEU A 100 5.87 -6.52 30.78
C LEU A 100 5.73 -6.17 32.26
N GLU A 101 4.56 -5.63 32.65
CA GLU A 101 4.18 -5.34 34.04
C GLU A 101 3.66 -6.59 34.77
#